data_AF-A0A818NZ08-F1
#
_entry.id   AF-A0A818NZ08-F1
#
_cell.length_a   1.000
_cell.length_b   1.000
_cell.length_c   1.000
_cell.angle_alpha   90.00
_cell.angle_beta   90.00
_cell.angle_gamma   90.00
#
_symmetry.space_group_name_H-M   'P 1'
#
loop_
_entity.id
_entity.type
_entity.pdbx_description
1 polymer ?
#
loop_
_entity_poly.entity_id
_entity_poly.type
_entity_poly.pdbx_seq_one_letter_code
_entity_poly.pdbx_strand_id
1 'polypeptide(L)'
;MFRVGDGTNIYGLDADQLFEIQAAFHQIDTNHNGYITGSELRQSLLRSGIPVSDFEVQRVLAKMDYNQDGRVSYDEYMTFMASIYRGQMS
;
A
#
# COMPACT_ATOMS: atom_id res chain seq x y z
N MET A 1 5.76 17.52 -11.74
CA MET A 1 5.72 16.05 -11.57
C MET A 1 6.73 15.46 -12.54
N PHE A 2 7.84 14.90 -12.05
CA PHE A 2 8.93 14.40 -12.89
C PHE A 2 8.56 13.02 -13.44
N ARG A 3 8.49 12.89 -14.77
CA ARG A 3 8.14 11.66 -15.49
C ARG A 3 9.42 10.98 -15.96
N VAL A 4 9.51 9.66 -15.84
CA VAL A 4 10.54 8.88 -16.55
C VAL A 4 10.15 8.80 -18.04
N GLY A 5 11.12 8.67 -18.94
CA GLY A 5 10.95 8.85 -20.40
C GLY A 5 9.96 7.92 -21.11
N ASP A 6 9.35 6.98 -20.39
CA ASP A 6 8.31 6.04 -20.84
C ASP A 6 6.89 6.45 -20.40
N GLY A 7 6.73 7.59 -19.72
CA GLY A 7 5.44 8.08 -19.22
C GLY A 7 5.07 7.56 -17.83
N THR A 8 5.89 6.71 -17.22
CA THR A 8 5.71 6.21 -15.84
C THR A 8 6.27 7.19 -14.80
N ASN A 9 5.89 7.00 -13.54
CA ASN A 9 6.41 7.77 -12.41
C ASN A 9 7.69 7.13 -11.81
N ILE A 10 8.23 7.71 -10.73
CA ILE A 10 9.43 7.18 -10.03
C ILE A 10 9.27 5.76 -9.47
N TYR A 11 8.03 5.27 -9.37
CA TYR A 11 7.68 3.92 -8.95
C TYR A 11 7.52 2.95 -10.13
N GLY A 12 7.65 3.42 -11.38
CA GLY A 12 7.43 2.62 -12.59
C GLY A 12 5.96 2.27 -12.81
N LEU A 13 5.04 3.03 -12.22
CA LEU A 13 3.60 2.88 -12.37
C LEU A 13 3.05 3.92 -13.35
N ASP A 14 2.01 3.55 -14.09
CA ASP A 14 1.22 4.51 -14.86
C ASP A 14 0.33 5.38 -13.95
N ALA A 15 -0.36 6.35 -14.56
CA ALA A 15 -1.17 7.30 -13.81
C ALA A 15 -2.39 6.65 -13.15
N ASP A 16 -2.99 5.65 -13.78
CA ASP A 16 -4.20 4.98 -13.30
C ASP A 16 -3.85 4.06 -12.13
N GLN A 17 -2.78 3.26 -12.28
CA GLN A 17 -2.22 2.43 -11.21
C GLN A 17 -1.83 3.26 -9.98
N LEU A 18 -1.12 4.37 -10.21
CA LEU A 18 -0.74 5.28 -9.12
C LEU A 18 -1.99 5.80 -8.40
N PHE A 19 -3.01 6.20 -9.14
CA PHE A 19 -4.24 6.73 -8.57
C PHE A 19 -4.98 5.66 -7.75
N GLU A 20 -5.11 4.44 -8.25
CA GLU A 20 -5.75 3.33 -7.53
C GLU A 20 -5.02 3.00 -6.22
N ILE A 21 -3.69 2.91 -6.26
CA ILE A 21 -2.86 2.61 -5.09
C ILE A 21 -2.97 3.75 -4.07
N GLN A 22 -2.90 5.01 -4.51
CA GLN A 22 -3.08 6.17 -3.63
C GLN A 22 -4.47 6.21 -2.99
N ALA A 23 -5.52 5.95 -3.78
CA ALA A 23 -6.88 5.92 -3.29
C ALA A 23 -7.08 4.80 -2.26
N ALA A 24 -6.50 3.62 -2.48
CA ALA A 24 -6.53 2.51 -1.54
C ALA A 24 -5.82 2.87 -0.23
N PHE A 25 -4.65 3.53 -0.28
CA PHE A 25 -3.96 4.01 0.91
C PHE A 25 -4.85 4.94 1.74
N HIS A 26 -5.47 5.93 1.10
CA HIS A 26 -6.35 6.89 1.78
C HIS A 26 -7.64 6.26 2.34
N GLN A 27 -8.13 5.17 1.77
CA GLN A 27 -9.26 4.43 2.32
C GLN A 27 -8.88 3.62 3.57
N ILE A 28 -7.63 3.16 3.64
CA ILE A 28 -7.12 2.42 4.80
C ILE A 28 -6.74 3.37 5.93
N ASP A 29 -5.98 4.43 5.62
CA ASP A 29 -5.55 5.48 6.55
C ASP A 29 -6.71 6.39 6.95
N THR A 30 -7.55 5.90 7.86
CA THR A 30 -8.75 6.61 8.32
C THR A 30 -8.49 7.83 9.20
N ASN A 31 -7.34 7.89 9.87
CA ASN A 31 -6.99 9.03 10.70
C ASN A 31 -6.14 10.07 9.94
N HIS A 32 -5.78 9.78 8.68
CA HIS A 32 -5.00 10.63 7.79
C HIS A 32 -3.66 11.06 8.39
N ASN A 33 -3.04 10.18 9.18
CA ASN A 33 -1.75 10.43 9.80
C ASN A 33 -0.57 10.12 8.86
N GLY A 34 -0.83 9.55 7.68
CA GLY A 34 0.19 9.17 6.69
C GLY A 34 0.83 7.80 6.96
N TYR A 35 0.25 7.01 7.87
CA TYR A 35 0.68 5.67 8.25
C TYR A 35 -0.51 4.72 8.34
N ILE A 36 -0.31 3.48 7.89
CA ILE A 36 -1.28 2.41 8.05
C ILE A 36 -0.85 1.53 9.22
N THR A 37 -1.66 1.51 10.26
CA THR A 37 -1.51 0.56 11.37
C THR A 37 -2.23 -0.75 11.07
N GLY A 38 -1.90 -1.81 11.81
CA GLY A 38 -2.58 -3.11 11.65
C GLY A 38 -4.06 -3.03 11.96
N SER A 39 -4.44 -2.20 12.92
CA SER A 39 -5.85 -1.96 13.25
C SER A 39 -6.60 -1.32 12.08
N GLU A 40 -5.99 -0.35 11.39
CA GLU A 40 -6.58 0.33 10.23
C GLU A 40 -6.68 -0.59 9.02
N LEU A 41 -5.60 -1.34 8.74
CA LEU A 41 -5.59 -2.35 7.67
C LEU A 41 -6.69 -3.38 7.89
N ARG A 42 -6.82 -3.91 9.11
CA ARG A 42 -7.87 -4.86 9.47
C ARG A 42 -9.25 -4.28 9.26
N GLN A 43 -9.52 -3.08 9.77
CA GLN A 43 -10.81 -2.44 9.63
C GLN A 43 -11.16 -2.18 8.16
N SER A 44 -10.19 -1.78 7.35
CA SER A 44 -10.39 -1.56 5.92
C SER A 44 -10.75 -2.85 5.20
N LEU A 45 -10.00 -3.95 5.41
CA LEU A 45 -10.28 -5.26 4.82
C LEU A 45 -11.65 -5.80 5.23
N LEU A 46 -12.04 -5.64 6.50
CA LEU A 46 -13.38 -6.00 6.97
C LEU A 46 -14.47 -5.14 6.32
N ARG A 47 -14.24 -3.83 6.12
CA ARG A 47 -15.16 -2.94 5.38
C ARG A 47 -15.31 -3.33 3.92
N SER A 48 -14.26 -3.84 3.29
CA SER A 48 -14.31 -4.40 1.93
C SER A 48 -14.98 -5.78 1.86
N GLY A 49 -15.41 -6.34 3.00
CA GLY A 49 -16.06 -7.65 3.06
C GLY A 49 -15.08 -8.83 2.98
N ILE A 50 -13.78 -8.57 3.12
CA ILE A 50 -12.73 -9.60 3.12
C ILE A 50 -12.52 -10.05 4.57
N PRO A 51 -12.95 -11.27 4.95
CA PRO A 51 -12.66 -11.80 6.28
C PRO A 51 -11.15 -12.02 6.40
N VAL A 52 -10.54 -11.38 7.39
CA VAL A 52 -9.11 -11.44 7.62
C VAL A 52 -8.85 -11.64 9.11
N SER A 53 -7.92 -12.54 9.45
CA SER A 53 -7.49 -12.81 10.82
C SER A 53 -6.38 -11.85 11.27
N ASP A 54 -6.27 -11.62 12.59
CA ASP A 54 -5.19 -10.77 13.14
C ASP A 54 -3.79 -11.28 12.74
N PHE A 55 -3.63 -12.60 12.60
CA PHE A 55 -2.40 -13.22 12.13
C PHE A 55 -2.08 -12.87 10.67
N GLU A 56 -3.08 -12.87 9.79
CA GLU A 56 -2.91 -12.47 8.39
C GLU A 56 -2.59 -10.99 8.26
N VAL A 57 -3.30 -10.14 9.02
CA VAL A 57 -3.01 -8.69 9.07
C VAL A 57 -1.55 -8.46 9.47
N GLN A 58 -1.09 -9.10 10.54
CA GLN A 58 0.29 -8.98 11.02
C GLN A 58 1.31 -9.49 10.00
N ARG A 59 1.01 -10.61 9.31
CA ARG A 59 1.88 -11.12 8.23
C ARG A 59 1.98 -10.17 7.04
N VAL A 60 0.88 -9.54 6.68
CA VAL A 60 0.80 -8.60 5.56
C VAL A 60 1.50 -7.30 5.94
N LEU A 61 1.28 -6.81 7.16
CA LEU A 61 2.02 -5.70 7.76
C LEU A 61 3.52 -5.94 7.75
N ALA A 62 3.98 -7.05 8.33
CA ALA A 62 5.41 -7.36 8.45
C ALA A 62 6.12 -7.53 7.10
N LYS A 63 5.36 -7.74 6.00
CA LYS A 63 5.90 -7.74 4.64
C LYS A 63 6.07 -6.34 4.05
N MET A 64 5.26 -5.38 4.51
CA MET A 64 5.28 -3.99 4.05
C MET A 64 6.12 -3.08 4.96
N ASP A 65 6.11 -3.34 6.25
CA ASP A 65 6.84 -2.64 7.32
C ASP A 65 8.33 -2.99 7.24
N TYR A 66 9.07 -2.24 6.43
CA TYR A 66 10.49 -2.47 6.17
C TYR A 66 11.36 -1.93 7.32
N ASN A 67 10.95 -0.80 7.89
CA ASN A 67 11.64 -0.17 9.01
C ASN A 67 11.32 -0.82 10.38
N GLN A 68 10.34 -1.73 10.43
CA GLN A 68 9.89 -2.47 11.61
C GLN A 68 9.39 -1.55 12.74
N ASP A 69 8.77 -0.43 12.39
CA ASP A 69 8.22 0.52 13.35
C ASP A 69 6.76 0.19 13.75
N GLY A 70 6.21 -0.91 13.22
CA GLY A 70 4.88 -1.43 13.54
C GLY A 70 3.75 -0.76 12.76
N ARG A 71 4.07 0.07 11.77
CA ARG A 71 3.14 0.77 10.88
C ARG A 71 3.76 0.83 9.48
N VAL A 72 2.94 1.07 8.48
CA VAL A 72 3.41 1.20 7.09
C VAL A 72 3.29 2.66 6.70
N SER A 73 4.42 3.30 6.46
CA SER A 73 4.43 4.66 5.90
C SER A 73 3.94 4.67 4.45
N TYR A 74 3.51 5.84 3.98
CA TYR A 74 3.11 6.03 2.59
C TYR A 74 4.18 5.55 1.58
N ASP A 75 5.46 5.85 1.83
CA ASP A 75 6.56 5.47 0.96
C ASP A 75 6.79 3.95 0.94
N GLU A 76 6.69 3.29 2.09
CA GLU A 76 6.78 1.82 2.20
C GLU A 76 5.62 1.14 1.47
N TYR A 77 4.41 1.65 1.63
CA TYR A 77 3.24 1.15 0.92
C TYR A 77 3.38 1.30 -0.60
N MET A 78 3.76 2.49 -1.07
CA MET A 78 3.97 2.77 -2.49
C MET A 78 5.05 1.87 -3.09
N THR A 79 6.17 1.71 -2.39
CA THR A 79 7.30 0.87 -2.82
C THR A 79 6.88 -0.60 -2.90
N PHE A 80 6.17 -1.10 -1.88
CA PHE A 80 5.67 -2.46 -1.87
C PHE A 80 4.69 -2.70 -3.01
N MET A 81 3.67 -1.86 -3.16
CA MET A 81 2.68 -2.01 -4.22
C MET A 81 3.34 -1.95 -5.60
N ALA A 82 4.20 -0.95 -5.85
CA ALA A 82 4.95 -0.85 -7.09
C ALA A 82 5.75 -2.13 -7.41
N SER A 83 6.36 -2.76 -6.40
CA SER A 83 7.06 -4.03 -6.58
C SER A 83 6.14 -5.19 -6.99
N ILE A 84 4.91 -5.24 -6.47
CA ILE A 84 3.91 -6.25 -6.81
C ILE A 84 3.40 -6.06 -8.25
N TYR A 85 3.04 -4.82 -8.62
CA TYR A 85 2.57 -4.52 -9.98
C TYR A 85 3.65 -4.75 -11.04
N ARG A 86 4.92 -4.46 -10.71
CA ARG A 86 6.06 -4.78 -11.59
C ARG A 86 6.34 -6.29 -11.68
N GLY A 87 6.09 -7.04 -10.60
CA GLY A 87 6.33 -8.48 -10.53
C GLY A 87 5.28 -9.36 -11.25
N GLN A 88 4.09 -8.83 -11.55
CA GLN A 88 3.03 -9.58 -12.25
C GLN A 88 3.17 -9.59 -13.78
N MET A 89 4.18 -8.94 -14.36
CA MET A 89 4.42 -8.89 -15.81
C MET A 89 5.60 -9.75 -16.30
N SER A 90 5.97 -10.82 -15.59
CA SER A 90 6.99 -11.79 -16.06
C SER A 90 6.40 -12.96 -16.83
#